data_AF-A0A9N9HMR2-F1
#
_entry.id   AF-A0A9N9HMR2-F1
#
_cell.length_a   1.000
_cell.length_b   1.000
_cell.length_c   1.000
_cell.angle_alpha   90.00
_cell.angle_beta   90.00
_cell.angle_gamma   90.00
#
_symmetry.space_group_name_H-M   'P 1'
#
loop_
_entity.id
_entity.type
_entity.pdbx_description
1 polymer ?
#
loop_
_entity_poly.entity_id
_entity_poly.type
_entity_poly.pdbx_seq_one_letter_code
_entity_poly.pdbx_strand_id
1 'polypeptide(L)'
;MSNNFSNHQSQENTESNSENSIEQNVNLDALQKSASNVFHIQCTSIQEFNEGGFHKVYILKIEDGKEYIGRVAFSVYSQWKTESEVAVMEYIHLNSNIPVPKVYYWNSFVNNPVGAEYILMEYLPGIRLCDIWTILSTMERGPFDTTNEYISAVIRNQILYNYIFKSIEQQKYWISKYEELYKLVPKYFLDEIKSMFVLMHKDFHLSNILVNDDKITGVINWECSGAFLMKCLCIFPVWIINNQMIEPTSKKSKKNVILQKFFHDEMSHHNPDFIRIFDNINIDEEKKILFCSI
;
A
#
# COMPACT_ATOMS: atom_id res chain seq x y z
N MET A 1 -27.78 34.43 -54.86
CA MET A 1 -27.60 35.16 -53.59
C MET A 1 -27.97 34.23 -52.46
N SER A 2 -27.02 34.00 -51.54
CA SER A 2 -27.22 33.71 -50.11
C SER A 2 -27.79 32.31 -49.75
N ASN A 3 -26.93 31.37 -49.31
CA ASN A 3 -26.49 31.10 -47.92
C ASN A 3 -27.51 30.25 -47.14
N ASN A 4 -27.23 28.97 -46.90
CA ASN A 4 -26.45 28.39 -45.78
C ASN A 4 -27.34 28.01 -44.58
N PHE A 5 -27.65 26.72 -44.48
CA PHE A 5 -27.67 26.02 -43.19
C PHE A 5 -26.74 24.82 -43.30
N SER A 6 -25.64 24.91 -42.55
CA SER A 6 -24.52 23.99 -42.50
C SER A 6 -24.90 22.77 -41.66
N ASN A 7 -24.93 21.59 -42.27
CA ASN A 7 -24.77 20.32 -41.56
C ASN A 7 -23.36 19.81 -41.82
N HIS A 8 -22.42 20.24 -40.98
CA HIS A 8 -21.13 19.55 -40.83
C HIS A 8 -21.30 18.48 -39.75
N GLN A 9 -21.65 17.26 -40.16
CA GLN A 9 -21.19 16.07 -39.45
C GLN A 9 -19.85 15.69 -40.06
N SER A 10 -18.78 16.28 -39.53
CA SER A 10 -17.43 15.78 -39.72
C SER A 10 -17.24 14.58 -38.80
N GLN A 11 -16.90 13.46 -39.44
CA GLN A 11 -16.31 12.27 -38.84
C GLN A 11 -15.23 12.67 -37.84
N GLU A 12 -15.43 12.38 -36.56
CA GLU A 12 -14.34 12.20 -35.62
C GLU A 12 -14.22 10.70 -35.35
N ASN A 13 -13.09 10.18 -35.80
CA ASN A 13 -12.63 8.81 -35.70
C ASN A 13 -12.67 8.32 -34.24
N THR A 14 -13.68 7.51 -33.91
CA THR A 14 -13.57 6.52 -32.84
C THR A 14 -13.00 5.23 -33.42
N GLU A 15 -11.74 5.28 -33.85
CA GLU A 15 -10.89 4.10 -34.04
C GLU A 15 -9.86 4.14 -32.92
N SER A 16 -10.21 3.54 -31.77
CA SER A 16 -9.26 3.27 -30.70
C SER A 16 -9.20 1.76 -30.46
N ASN A 17 -8.35 1.13 -31.27
CA ASN A 17 -7.57 -0.07 -30.98
C ASN A 17 -8.30 -1.24 -30.32
N SER A 18 -9.13 -1.92 -31.11
CA SER A 18 -9.45 -3.35 -30.91
C SER A 18 -8.80 -4.21 -32.01
N GLU A 19 -7.56 -3.91 -32.36
CA GLU A 19 -6.83 -4.65 -33.40
C GLU A 19 -5.87 -5.68 -32.78
N ASN A 20 -6.23 -6.95 -32.99
CA ASN A 20 -5.37 -8.14 -32.99
C ASN A 20 -4.82 -8.61 -31.65
N SER A 21 -5.70 -9.11 -30.78
CA SER A 21 -5.33 -10.25 -29.92
C SER A 21 -5.07 -11.45 -30.83
N ILE A 22 -3.84 -11.64 -31.30
CA ILE A 22 -3.44 -12.89 -31.94
C ILE A 22 -3.65 -13.98 -30.88
N GLU A 23 -4.68 -14.81 -31.05
CA GLU A 23 -4.92 -15.97 -30.21
C GLU A 23 -3.75 -16.92 -30.37
N GLN A 24 -2.74 -16.73 -29.53
CA GLN A 24 -1.61 -17.64 -29.43
C GLN A 24 -2.13 -18.90 -28.74
N ASN A 25 -2.13 -20.03 -29.44
CA ASN A 25 -2.48 -21.34 -28.87
C ASN A 25 -1.39 -21.78 -27.88
N VAL A 26 -1.41 -21.20 -26.69
CA VAL A 26 -0.51 -21.54 -25.57
C VAL A 26 -1.06 -22.78 -24.88
N ASN A 27 -0.23 -23.80 -24.70
CA ASN A 27 -0.60 -24.99 -23.95
C ASN A 27 -0.42 -24.75 -22.44
N LEU A 28 -1.50 -24.34 -21.78
CA LEU A 28 -1.51 -24.04 -20.35
C LEU A 28 -1.24 -25.28 -19.49
N ASP A 29 -1.66 -26.47 -19.91
CA ASP A 29 -1.36 -27.72 -19.20
C ASP A 29 0.15 -28.01 -19.19
N ALA A 30 0.83 -27.72 -20.31
CA ALA A 30 2.28 -27.85 -20.40
C ALA A 30 3.00 -26.79 -19.55
N LEU A 31 2.47 -25.57 -19.47
CA LEU A 31 3.02 -24.52 -18.61
C LEU A 31 2.88 -24.90 -17.13
N GLN A 32 1.71 -25.42 -16.75
CA GLN A 32 1.44 -25.95 -15.41
C GLN A 32 2.37 -27.12 -15.07
N LYS A 33 2.57 -28.07 -15.99
CA LYS A 33 3.53 -29.18 -15.81
C LYS A 33 4.97 -28.68 -15.69
N SER A 34 5.36 -27.69 -16.47
CA SER A 34 6.69 -27.08 -16.38
C SER A 34 6.92 -26.46 -15.00
N ALA A 35 5.93 -25.71 -14.49
CA ALA A 35 5.94 -25.19 -13.14
C ALA A 35 6.08 -26.32 -12.09
N SER A 36 5.27 -27.38 -12.20
CA SER A 36 5.37 -28.53 -11.28
C SER A 36 6.78 -29.14 -11.25
N ASN A 37 7.41 -29.26 -12.42
CA ASN A 37 8.74 -29.83 -12.56
C ASN A 37 9.83 -28.93 -11.97
N VAL A 38 9.76 -27.62 -12.24
CA VAL A 38 10.74 -26.63 -11.77
C VAL A 38 10.69 -26.46 -10.26
N PHE A 39 9.49 -26.41 -9.68
CA PHE A 39 9.32 -26.25 -8.24
C PHE A 39 9.39 -27.57 -7.47
N HIS A 40 9.41 -28.71 -8.17
CA HIS A 40 9.32 -30.06 -7.58
C HIS A 40 8.09 -30.26 -6.67
N ILE A 41 7.03 -29.50 -6.91
CA ILE A 41 5.77 -29.49 -6.15
C ILE A 41 4.64 -29.27 -7.15
N GLN A 42 3.51 -29.93 -6.99
CA GLN A 42 2.41 -29.86 -7.95
C GLN A 42 1.86 -28.43 -8.07
N CYS A 43 1.80 -27.91 -9.30
CA CYS A 43 1.01 -26.73 -9.64
C CYS A 43 -0.47 -27.14 -9.68
N THR A 44 -1.29 -26.61 -8.79
CA THR A 44 -2.69 -27.01 -8.58
C THR A 44 -3.65 -26.23 -9.49
N SER A 45 -3.32 -24.99 -9.85
CA SER A 45 -4.12 -24.19 -10.78
C SER A 45 -3.30 -23.16 -11.54
N ILE A 46 -3.78 -22.80 -12.72
CA ILE A 46 -3.31 -21.67 -13.51
C ILE A 46 -4.49 -20.72 -13.78
N GLN A 47 -4.27 -19.42 -13.57
CA GLN A 47 -5.29 -18.39 -13.77
C GLN A 47 -4.69 -17.24 -14.58
N GLU A 48 -5.39 -16.75 -15.59
CA GLU A 48 -4.99 -15.52 -16.28
C GLU A 48 -5.08 -14.32 -15.33
N PHE A 49 -4.01 -13.52 -15.30
CA PHE A 49 -3.88 -12.39 -14.39
C PHE A 49 -3.89 -11.05 -15.11
N ASN A 50 -3.15 -10.94 -16.22
CA ASN A 50 -3.04 -9.69 -16.98
C ASN A 50 -2.55 -9.97 -18.40
N GLU A 51 -2.84 -9.04 -19.32
CA GLU A 51 -2.31 -9.04 -20.67
C GLU A 51 -1.72 -7.66 -20.95
N GLY A 52 -0.45 -7.64 -21.36
CA GLY A 52 0.21 -6.44 -21.86
C GLY A 52 0.51 -6.58 -23.36
N GLY A 53 0.95 -5.51 -24.02
CA GLY A 53 1.19 -5.53 -25.48
C GLY A 53 2.26 -6.51 -25.98
N PHE A 54 2.99 -7.19 -25.10
CA PHE A 54 4.04 -8.14 -25.45
C PHE A 54 3.91 -9.51 -24.77
N HIS A 55 3.07 -9.64 -23.74
CA HIS A 55 3.00 -10.84 -22.91
C HIS A 55 1.61 -11.07 -22.34
N LYS A 56 1.22 -12.35 -22.22
CA LYS A 56 0.17 -12.82 -21.32
C LYS A 56 0.76 -13.29 -20.00
N VAL A 57 0.13 -12.91 -18.90
CA VAL A 57 0.62 -13.18 -17.54
C VAL A 57 -0.40 -14.05 -16.82
N TYR A 58 0.06 -15.16 -16.27
CA TYR A 58 -0.72 -16.12 -15.52
C TYR A 58 -0.20 -16.22 -14.08
N ILE A 59 -1.11 -16.32 -13.11
CA ILE A 59 -0.80 -16.75 -11.74
C ILE A 59 -0.84 -18.29 -11.71
N LEU A 60 0.22 -18.87 -11.17
CA LEU A 60 0.40 -20.30 -10.94
C LEU A 60 0.33 -20.54 -9.44
N LYS A 61 -0.64 -21.35 -9.00
CA LYS A 61 -0.77 -21.75 -7.59
C LYS A 61 -0.13 -23.10 -7.40
N ILE A 62 0.80 -23.19 -6.44
CA ILE A 62 1.51 -24.40 -6.09
C ILE A 62 0.90 -25.01 -4.83
N GLU A 63 0.97 -26.33 -4.70
CA GLU A 63 0.37 -27.09 -3.58
C GLU A 63 0.89 -26.66 -2.19
N ASP A 64 2.08 -26.06 -2.12
CA ASP A 64 2.64 -25.49 -0.89
C ASP A 64 1.99 -24.17 -0.45
N GLY A 65 0.96 -23.71 -1.18
CA GLY A 65 0.21 -22.49 -0.91
C GLY A 65 0.87 -21.23 -1.48
N LYS A 66 2.01 -21.34 -2.18
CA LYS A 66 2.66 -20.19 -2.81
C LYS A 66 2.12 -19.95 -4.21
N GLU A 67 2.20 -18.68 -4.61
CA GLU A 67 1.82 -18.22 -5.94
C GLU A 67 3.07 -17.74 -6.70
N TYR A 68 3.10 -18.04 -8.00
CA TYR A 68 4.18 -17.66 -8.92
C TYR A 68 3.58 -17.09 -10.20
N ILE A 69 4.42 -16.47 -11.02
CA ILE A 69 4.02 -15.94 -12.32
C ILE A 69 4.55 -16.83 -13.44
N GLY A 70 3.64 -17.25 -14.32
CA GLY A 70 3.94 -17.76 -15.65
C GLY A 70 3.70 -16.66 -16.66
N ARG A 71 4.77 -16.10 -17.24
CA ARG A 71 4.68 -15.02 -18.22
C ARG A 71 5.04 -15.54 -19.60
N VAL A 72 4.10 -15.46 -20.54
CA VAL A 72 4.21 -16.02 -21.88
C VAL A 72 4.33 -14.89 -22.90
N ALA A 73 5.37 -14.92 -23.73
CA ALA A 73 5.62 -13.89 -24.72
C ALA A 73 4.87 -14.14 -26.03
N PHE A 74 4.40 -13.07 -26.67
CA PHE A 74 3.78 -13.15 -27.98
C PHE A 74 4.81 -13.53 -29.05
N SER A 75 4.54 -14.60 -29.81
CA SER A 75 5.43 -15.21 -30.82
C SER A 75 5.73 -14.34 -32.04
N VAL A 76 5.24 -13.10 -32.05
CA VAL A 76 5.46 -12.13 -33.11
C VAL A 76 6.91 -11.61 -33.08
N TYR A 77 7.63 -11.81 -31.98
CA TYR A 77 8.96 -11.27 -31.77
C TYR A 77 10.02 -12.36 -31.60
N SER A 78 11.28 -11.96 -31.78
CA SER A 78 12.43 -12.85 -31.81
C SER A 78 12.92 -13.24 -30.41
N GLN A 79 13.46 -14.46 -30.33
CA GLN A 79 13.93 -15.17 -29.12
C GLN A 79 14.77 -14.35 -28.15
N TRP A 80 15.58 -13.42 -28.66
CA TRP A 80 16.50 -12.60 -27.85
C TRP A 80 15.77 -11.66 -26.88
N LYS A 81 14.47 -11.40 -27.04
CA LYS A 81 13.72 -10.54 -26.10
C LYS A 81 13.56 -11.19 -24.74
N THR A 82 13.11 -12.44 -24.68
CA THR A 82 12.96 -13.19 -23.42
C THR A 82 14.32 -13.35 -22.74
N GLU A 83 15.35 -13.69 -23.50
CA GLU A 83 16.74 -13.83 -23.00
C GLU A 83 17.26 -12.51 -22.40
N SER A 84 17.06 -11.40 -23.11
CA SER A 84 17.45 -10.06 -22.66
C SER A 84 16.70 -9.64 -21.41
N GLU A 85 15.38 -9.89 -21.35
CA GLU A 85 14.57 -9.56 -20.17
C GLU A 85 15.03 -10.31 -18.93
N VAL A 86 15.27 -11.63 -19.05
CA VAL A 86 15.78 -12.45 -17.95
C VAL A 86 17.18 -11.99 -17.54
N ALA A 87 18.10 -11.76 -18.49
CA ALA A 87 19.46 -11.33 -18.20
C ALA A 87 19.49 -10.00 -17.42
N VAL A 88 18.60 -9.05 -17.75
CA VAL A 88 18.48 -7.78 -17.03
C VAL A 88 17.92 -7.99 -15.62
N MET A 89 16.88 -8.81 -15.45
CA MET A 89 16.34 -9.10 -14.11
C MET A 89 17.37 -9.78 -13.21
N GLU A 90 18.09 -10.78 -13.73
CA GLU A 90 19.17 -11.45 -12.99
C GLU A 90 20.31 -10.48 -12.65
N TYR A 91 20.71 -9.62 -13.58
CA TYR A 91 21.73 -8.60 -13.32
C TYR A 91 21.30 -7.65 -12.20
N ILE A 92 20.08 -7.11 -12.24
CA ILE A 92 19.57 -6.19 -11.20
C ILE A 92 19.50 -6.90 -9.85
N HIS A 93 19.01 -8.14 -9.82
CA HIS A 93 18.90 -8.96 -8.61
C HIS A 93 20.27 -9.20 -7.96
N LEU A 94 21.32 -9.41 -8.76
CA LEU A 94 22.67 -9.70 -8.27
C LEU A 94 23.48 -8.44 -7.91
N ASN A 95 23.18 -7.30 -8.51
CA ASN A 95 24.04 -6.10 -8.45
C ASN A 95 23.38 -4.89 -7.77
N SER A 96 22.18 -5.01 -7.22
CA SER A 96 21.48 -3.91 -6.55
C SER A 96 20.55 -4.40 -5.45
N ASN A 97 20.06 -3.47 -4.63
CA ASN A 97 18.98 -3.73 -3.66
C ASN A 97 17.59 -3.42 -4.24
N ILE A 98 17.47 -3.22 -5.56
CA ILE A 98 16.19 -2.96 -6.20
C ILE A 98 15.40 -4.28 -6.26
N PRO A 99 14.19 -4.35 -5.70
CA PRO A 99 13.38 -5.56 -5.76
C PRO A 99 12.91 -5.80 -7.20
N VAL A 100 13.34 -6.93 -7.77
CA VAL A 100 12.87 -7.46 -9.06
C VAL A 100 12.44 -8.91 -8.87
N PRO A 101 11.47 -9.43 -9.65
CA PRO A 101 11.03 -10.82 -9.52
C PRO A 101 12.21 -11.78 -9.69
N LYS A 102 12.38 -12.71 -8.76
CA LYS A 102 13.32 -13.81 -8.95
C LYS A 102 12.86 -14.71 -10.11
N VAL A 103 13.73 -14.93 -11.09
CA VAL A 103 13.49 -15.89 -12.18
C VAL A 103 13.85 -17.29 -11.68
N TYR A 104 12.92 -18.24 -11.82
CA TYR A 104 13.14 -19.65 -11.46
C TYR A 104 13.47 -20.49 -12.68
N TYR A 105 12.82 -20.22 -13.80
CA TYR A 105 13.06 -20.92 -15.06
C TYR A 105 12.56 -20.06 -16.22
N TRP A 106 13.10 -20.27 -17.41
CA TRP A 106 12.62 -19.65 -18.63
C TRP A 106 12.99 -20.50 -19.85
N ASN A 107 12.26 -20.30 -20.94
CA ASN A 107 12.54 -20.94 -22.24
C ASN A 107 12.20 -19.96 -23.37
N SER A 108 13.21 -19.55 -24.15
CA SER A 108 13.08 -18.63 -25.30
C SER A 108 12.76 -19.34 -26.62
N PHE A 109 12.66 -20.67 -26.65
CA PHE A 109 12.34 -21.41 -27.87
C PHE A 109 10.85 -21.73 -27.92
N VAL A 110 10.16 -21.33 -29.00
CA VAL A 110 8.74 -21.72 -29.22
C VAL A 110 8.54 -23.23 -29.40
N ASN A 111 9.59 -23.97 -29.79
CA ASN A 111 9.57 -25.43 -29.91
C ASN A 111 9.74 -26.10 -28.54
N ASN A 112 8.78 -25.86 -27.65
CA ASN A 112 8.68 -26.51 -26.36
C ASN A 112 7.21 -26.90 -26.11
N PRO A 113 6.91 -27.78 -25.14
CA PRO A 113 5.55 -28.25 -24.91
C PRO A 113 4.49 -27.17 -24.65
N VAL A 114 4.88 -25.98 -24.18
CA VAL A 114 4.02 -24.80 -23.97
C VAL A 114 3.63 -24.14 -25.30
N GLY A 115 4.45 -24.30 -26.35
CA GLY A 115 4.21 -23.72 -27.68
C GLY A 115 4.55 -22.23 -27.79
N ALA A 116 5.17 -21.64 -26.78
CA ALA A 116 5.53 -20.23 -26.72
C ALA A 116 6.77 -20.01 -25.83
N GLU A 117 7.42 -18.86 -25.98
CA GLU A 117 8.46 -18.43 -25.03
C GLU A 117 7.81 -18.08 -23.69
N TYR A 118 8.44 -18.46 -22.58
CA TYR A 118 7.89 -18.17 -21.26
C TYR A 118 8.95 -18.04 -20.17
N ILE A 119 8.57 -17.36 -19.09
CA ILE A 119 9.33 -17.18 -17.87
C ILE A 119 8.46 -17.65 -16.70
N LEU A 120 9.02 -18.48 -15.84
CA LEU A 120 8.50 -18.83 -14.52
C LEU A 120 9.27 -18.02 -13.48
N MET A 121 8.58 -17.12 -12.78
CA MET A 121 9.21 -16.17 -11.87
C MET A 121 8.37 -15.94 -10.61
N GLU A 122 8.98 -15.30 -9.63
CA GLU A 122 8.36 -14.90 -8.37
C GLU A 122 7.13 -14.00 -8.60
N TYR A 123 6.10 -14.24 -7.81
CA TYR A 123 5.01 -13.28 -7.67
C TYR A 123 5.40 -12.22 -6.65
N LEU A 124 5.50 -10.96 -7.09
CA LEU A 124 5.66 -9.82 -6.18
C LEU A 124 4.28 -9.24 -5.88
N PRO A 125 3.82 -9.25 -4.61
CA PRO A 125 2.54 -8.67 -4.25
C PRO A 125 2.60 -7.14 -4.39
N GLY A 126 1.60 -6.56 -5.05
CA GLY A 126 1.52 -5.12 -5.19
C GLY A 126 0.51 -4.64 -6.23
N ILE A 127 0.31 -3.33 -6.26
CA ILE A 127 -0.50 -2.63 -7.27
C ILE A 127 0.47 -1.81 -8.13
N ARG A 128 0.24 -1.75 -9.44
CA ARG A 128 1.13 -0.99 -10.32
C ARG A 128 1.06 0.48 -9.96
N LEU A 129 2.21 1.16 -9.94
CA LEU A 129 2.27 2.58 -9.63
C LEU A 129 1.35 3.41 -10.53
N CYS A 130 1.23 3.06 -11.82
CA CYS A 130 0.34 3.76 -12.77
C CYS A 130 -1.13 3.70 -12.37
N ASP A 131 -1.58 2.59 -11.79
CA ASP A 131 -2.99 2.40 -11.40
C ASP A 131 -3.37 3.32 -10.24
N ILE A 132 -2.38 3.72 -9.44
CA ILE A 132 -2.57 4.59 -8.27
C ILE A 132 -1.89 5.95 -8.41
N TRP A 133 -1.26 6.26 -9.55
CA TRP A 133 -0.44 7.47 -9.68
C TRP A 133 -1.29 8.74 -9.52
N THR A 134 -2.45 8.78 -10.19
CA THR A 134 -3.44 9.87 -10.08
C THR A 134 -3.93 10.05 -8.65
N ILE A 135 -3.89 9.01 -7.83
CA ILE A 135 -4.31 9.05 -6.43
C ILE A 135 -3.16 9.54 -5.56
N LEU A 136 -1.95 9.01 -5.76
CA LEU A 136 -0.78 9.46 -5.02
C LEU A 136 -0.47 10.93 -5.28
N SER A 137 -0.85 11.45 -6.45
CA SER A 137 -0.77 12.87 -6.78
C SER A 137 -1.90 13.72 -6.20
N THR A 138 -3.05 13.14 -5.86
CA THR A 138 -4.14 13.85 -5.16
C THR A 138 -3.96 13.88 -3.63
N MET A 139 -3.09 13.04 -3.09
CA MET A 139 -2.72 13.11 -1.67
C MET A 139 -2.11 14.46 -1.33
N GLU A 140 -2.60 15.05 -0.25
CA GLU A 140 -2.12 16.35 0.21
C GLU A 140 -0.84 16.21 1.01
N ARG A 141 0.21 16.91 0.57
CA ARG A 141 1.57 16.79 1.15
C ARG A 141 2.08 18.10 1.76
N GLY A 142 1.22 19.10 1.89
CA GLY A 142 1.55 20.41 2.41
C GLY A 142 2.42 21.24 1.44
N PRO A 143 3.09 22.29 1.94
CA PRO A 143 3.03 22.78 3.32
C PRO A 143 1.62 23.22 3.72
N PHE A 144 1.32 23.15 5.01
CA PHE A 144 0.03 23.60 5.57
C PHE A 144 0.29 24.79 6.47
N ASP A 145 -0.59 25.79 6.47
CA ASP A 145 -0.40 27.02 7.24
C ASP A 145 -0.99 26.90 8.65
N THR A 146 -2.04 26.09 8.81
CA THR A 146 -2.73 25.89 10.10
C THR A 146 -2.74 24.43 10.54
N THR A 147 -3.00 24.24 11.84
CA THR A 147 -3.22 22.91 12.42
C THR A 147 -4.46 22.25 11.83
N ASN A 148 -5.52 23.02 11.58
CA ASN A 148 -6.76 22.53 10.98
C ASN A 148 -6.49 21.94 9.59
N GLU A 149 -5.79 22.67 8.73
CA GLU A 149 -5.46 22.23 7.38
C GLU A 149 -4.64 20.94 7.40
N TYR A 150 -3.60 20.88 8.24
CA TYR A 150 -2.78 19.68 8.38
C TYR A 150 -3.60 18.47 8.83
N ILE A 151 -4.39 18.59 9.91
CA ILE A 151 -5.18 17.48 10.44
C ILE A 151 -6.27 17.06 9.44
N SER A 152 -6.91 18.03 8.79
CA SER A 152 -7.88 17.81 7.72
C SER A 152 -7.29 17.05 6.53
N ALA A 153 -6.08 17.40 6.11
CA ALA A 153 -5.35 16.71 5.03
C ALA A 153 -4.94 15.28 5.44
N VAL A 154 -4.46 15.08 6.67
CA VAL A 154 -4.13 13.74 7.18
C VAL A 154 -5.38 12.86 7.19
N ILE A 155 -6.51 13.34 7.69
CA ILE A 155 -7.76 12.56 7.73
C ILE A 155 -8.26 12.24 6.32
N ARG A 156 -8.23 13.21 5.39
CA ARG A 156 -8.63 12.98 4.00
C ARG A 156 -7.72 11.98 3.29
N ASN A 157 -6.40 12.07 3.51
CA ASN A 157 -5.46 11.08 3.00
C ASN A 157 -5.74 9.68 3.58
N GLN A 158 -6.15 9.56 4.84
CA GLN A 158 -6.56 8.29 5.44
C GLN A 158 -7.86 7.76 4.83
N ILE A 159 -8.86 8.61 4.61
CA ILE A 159 -10.10 8.23 3.91
C ILE A 159 -9.77 7.69 2.52
N LEU A 160 -8.96 8.43 1.75
CA LEU A 160 -8.54 8.05 0.41
C LEU A 160 -7.79 6.71 0.43
N TYR A 161 -6.84 6.54 1.35
CA TYR A 161 -6.12 5.27 1.53
C TYR A 161 -7.09 4.11 1.83
N ASN A 162 -8.02 4.30 2.78
CA ASN A 162 -8.96 3.24 3.16
C ASN A 162 -9.89 2.86 2.00
N TYR A 163 -10.39 3.84 1.25
CA TYR A 163 -11.23 3.60 0.07
C TYR A 163 -10.55 2.70 -0.97
N ILE A 164 -9.23 2.77 -1.07
CA ILE A 164 -8.47 2.11 -2.13
C ILE A 164 -7.93 0.77 -1.69
N PHE A 165 -7.36 0.70 -0.49
CA PHE A 165 -6.54 -0.44 -0.07
C PHE A 165 -7.25 -1.38 0.91
N LYS A 166 -8.46 -1.04 1.38
CA LYS A 166 -9.20 -1.86 2.36
C LYS A 166 -10.40 -2.54 1.74
N SER A 167 -10.83 -3.66 2.33
CA SER A 167 -12.03 -4.38 1.91
C SER A 167 -13.30 -3.53 2.10
N ILE A 168 -14.40 -3.87 1.43
CA ILE A 168 -15.68 -3.14 1.54
C ILE A 168 -16.15 -3.03 3.01
N GLU A 169 -15.96 -4.09 3.80
CA GLU A 169 -16.32 -4.09 5.22
C GLU A 169 -15.44 -3.12 6.03
N GLN A 170 -14.12 -3.17 5.79
CA GLN A 170 -13.17 -2.27 6.43
C GLN A 170 -13.38 -0.81 6.01
N GLN A 171 -13.72 -0.55 4.74
CA GLN A 171 -14.07 0.77 4.24
C GLN A 171 -15.28 1.33 5.00
N LYS A 172 -16.37 0.56 5.08
CA LYS A 172 -17.58 0.97 5.80
C LYS A 172 -17.28 1.35 7.25
N TYR A 173 -16.43 0.59 7.92
CA TYR A 173 -16.03 0.89 9.29
C TYR A 173 -15.11 2.12 9.37
N TRP A 174 -13.94 2.09 8.73
CA TRP A 174 -12.90 3.09 8.91
C TRP A 174 -13.23 4.44 8.29
N ILE A 175 -13.79 4.47 7.07
CA ILE A 175 -14.17 5.73 6.42
C ILE A 175 -15.20 6.46 7.27
N SER A 176 -16.21 5.76 7.81
CA SER A 176 -17.20 6.36 8.69
C SER A 176 -16.57 7.01 9.93
N LYS A 177 -15.57 6.37 10.55
CA LYS A 177 -14.84 6.95 11.69
C LYS A 177 -14.02 8.17 11.31
N TYR A 178 -13.31 8.11 10.18
CA TYR A 178 -12.53 9.25 9.70
C TYR A 178 -13.42 10.44 9.30
N GLU A 179 -14.58 10.20 8.72
CA GLU A 179 -15.56 11.26 8.44
C GLU A 179 -16.13 11.90 9.72
N GLU A 180 -16.38 11.11 10.77
CA GLU A 180 -16.81 11.62 12.07
C GLU A 180 -15.72 12.49 12.71
N LEU A 181 -14.46 12.05 12.63
CA LEU A 181 -13.30 12.82 13.08
C LEU A 181 -13.13 14.11 12.28
N TYR A 182 -13.30 14.06 10.95
CA TYR A 182 -13.17 15.23 10.08
C TYR A 182 -14.13 16.36 10.48
N LYS A 183 -15.38 16.02 10.81
CA LYS A 183 -16.41 16.99 11.25
C LYS A 183 -16.04 17.72 12.54
N LEU A 184 -15.17 17.13 13.36
CA LEU A 184 -14.72 17.70 14.62
C LEU A 184 -13.50 18.60 14.48
N VAL A 185 -12.77 18.54 13.36
CA VAL A 185 -11.53 19.31 13.19
C VAL A 185 -11.76 20.82 13.41
N PRO A 186 -12.78 21.46 12.80
CA PRO A 186 -13.02 22.90 13.01
C PRO A 186 -13.43 23.25 14.44
N LYS A 187 -13.96 22.30 15.22
CA LYS A 187 -14.36 22.51 16.63
C LYS A 187 -13.16 22.58 17.55
N TYR A 188 -12.11 21.80 17.29
CA TYR A 188 -10.93 21.68 18.18
C TYR A 188 -9.69 22.40 17.67
N PHE A 189 -9.61 22.64 16.37
CA PHE A 189 -8.44 23.22 15.72
C PHE A 189 -8.90 24.46 14.93
N LEU A 190 -8.95 25.60 15.62
CA LEU A 190 -9.25 26.90 15.00
C LEU A 190 -8.04 27.40 14.19
N ASP A 191 -8.31 28.11 13.10
CA ASP A 191 -7.32 28.60 12.13
C ASP A 191 -6.52 29.84 12.58
N GLU A 192 -6.61 30.20 13.87
CA GLU A 192 -6.18 31.53 14.35
C GLU A 192 -4.66 31.68 14.51
N ILE A 193 -3.87 30.60 14.43
CA ILE A 193 -2.41 30.66 14.65
C ILE A 193 -1.66 29.89 13.56
N LYS A 194 -0.79 30.59 12.83
CA LYS A 194 0.20 29.98 11.93
C LYS A 194 1.01 28.95 12.71
N SER A 195 0.90 27.70 12.30
CA SER A 195 1.41 26.60 13.11
C SER A 195 2.92 26.40 12.90
N MET A 196 3.65 26.17 13.99
CA MET A 196 5.07 25.82 13.92
C MET A 196 5.21 24.33 13.63
N PHE A 197 5.82 24.00 12.50
CA PHE A 197 6.18 22.64 12.13
C PHE A 197 7.63 22.36 12.52
N VAL A 198 7.87 21.17 13.08
CA VAL A 198 9.18 20.68 13.50
C VAL A 198 9.49 19.35 12.83
N LEU A 199 10.76 19.11 12.55
CA LEU A 199 11.22 17.80 12.11
C LEU A 199 11.14 16.83 13.28
N MET A 200 10.50 15.68 13.07
CA MET A 200 10.35 14.62 14.08
C MET A 200 10.81 13.29 13.50
N HIS A 201 11.51 12.49 14.31
CA HIS A 201 11.98 11.14 13.94
C HIS A 201 10.85 10.10 13.87
N LYS A 202 9.77 10.29 14.65
CA LYS A 202 8.62 9.39 14.88
C LYS A 202 8.91 8.03 15.52
N ASP A 203 10.09 7.46 15.28
CA ASP A 203 10.51 6.18 15.89
C ASP A 203 11.75 6.35 16.78
N PHE A 204 11.67 7.23 17.78
CA PHE A 204 12.84 7.61 18.59
C PHE A 204 12.95 6.76 19.86
N HIS A 205 13.70 5.67 19.78
CA HIS A 205 13.99 4.79 20.92
C HIS A 205 15.47 4.39 20.99
N LEU A 206 15.90 3.77 22.09
CA LEU A 206 17.31 3.51 22.41
C LEU A 206 18.08 2.77 21.30
N SER A 207 17.48 1.78 20.61
CA SER A 207 18.18 1.07 19.53
C SER A 207 18.41 1.90 18.26
N ASN A 208 17.80 3.09 18.16
CA ASN A 208 18.04 4.05 17.09
C ASN A 208 19.06 5.12 17.50
N ILE A 209 19.69 5.01 18.68
CA ILE A 209 20.70 5.94 19.18
C ILE A 209 22.04 5.20 19.31
N LEU A 210 23.02 5.61 18.51
CA LEU A 210 24.38 5.13 18.59
C LEU A 210 25.15 5.93 19.65
N VAL A 211 25.92 5.23 20.48
CA VAL A 211 26.70 5.82 21.57
C VAL A 211 28.13 5.24 21.50
N ASN A 212 29.11 6.08 21.79
CA ASN A 212 30.48 5.67 22.07
C ASN A 212 30.91 6.30 23.40
N ASP A 213 31.33 5.47 24.36
CA ASP A 213 31.54 5.86 25.76
C ASP A 213 30.33 6.60 26.36
N ASP A 214 30.50 7.88 26.69
CA ASP A 214 29.49 8.78 27.27
C ASP A 214 28.87 9.74 26.26
N LYS A 215 29.15 9.56 24.95
CA LYS A 215 28.70 10.46 23.88
C LYS A 215 27.81 9.75 22.88
N ILE A 216 26.65 10.37 22.60
CA ILE A 216 25.83 10.00 21.45
C ILE A 216 26.62 10.32 20.18
N THR A 217 26.86 9.31 19.35
CA THR A 217 27.61 9.40 18.09
C THR A 217 26.70 9.44 16.86
N GLY A 218 25.44 9.04 16.99
CA GLY A 218 24.48 9.10 15.89
C GLY A 218 23.06 8.77 16.31
N VAL A 219 22.11 9.26 15.52
CA VAL A 219 20.70 8.84 15.56
C VAL A 219 20.40 8.28 14.18
N ILE A 220 19.95 7.03 14.12
CA ILE A 220 19.73 6.26 12.89
C ILE A 220 18.25 5.92 12.70
N ASN A 221 17.90 5.41 11.52
CA ASN A 221 16.54 4.98 11.16
C ASN A 221 15.49 6.10 11.02
N TRP A 222 15.83 7.15 10.26
CA TRP A 222 14.97 8.30 9.96
C TRP A 222 13.86 8.04 8.92
N GLU A 223 13.60 6.79 8.53
CA GLU A 223 12.66 6.43 7.46
C GLU A 223 11.21 6.86 7.74
N CYS A 224 10.84 7.01 9.01
CA CYS A 224 9.52 7.50 9.45
C CYS A 224 9.51 9.01 9.76
N SER A 225 10.59 9.74 9.48
CA SER A 225 10.70 11.15 9.83
C SER A 225 9.89 12.08 8.92
N GLY A 226 9.55 13.26 9.43
CA GLY A 226 8.76 14.24 8.69
C GLY A 226 8.56 15.56 9.41
N ALA A 227 7.94 16.53 8.72
CA ALA A 227 7.54 17.80 9.31
C ALA A 227 6.16 17.66 9.98
N PHE A 228 6.11 17.83 11.29
CA PHE A 228 4.89 17.69 12.10
C PHE A 228 4.64 18.95 12.92
N LEU A 229 3.38 19.18 13.30
CA LEU A 229 3.02 20.26 14.21
C LEU A 229 3.74 20.12 15.56
N MET A 230 4.21 21.23 16.14
CA MET A 230 4.83 21.25 17.47
C MET A 230 3.94 20.62 18.55
N LYS A 231 2.61 20.76 18.42
CA LYS A 231 1.62 20.15 19.33
C LYS A 231 1.66 18.62 19.32
N CYS A 232 2.18 17.97 18.27
CA CYS A 232 2.37 16.53 18.21
C CYS A 232 3.48 16.02 19.14
N LEU A 233 4.29 16.91 19.75
CA LEU A 233 5.22 16.53 20.83
C LEU A 233 4.51 16.28 22.17
N CYS A 234 3.26 16.72 22.31
CA CYS A 234 2.47 16.44 23.50
C CYS A 234 2.06 14.96 23.49
N ILE A 235 2.76 14.16 24.28
CA ILE A 235 2.37 12.77 24.54
C ILE A 235 1.26 12.79 25.59
N PHE A 236 0.09 12.25 25.24
CA PHE A 236 -0.98 12.07 26.20
C PHE A 236 -0.59 11.01 27.23
N PRO A 237 -1.04 11.13 28.50
CA PRO A 237 -0.73 10.15 29.52
C PRO A 237 -1.05 8.72 29.06
N VAL A 238 -0.07 7.82 29.15
CA VAL A 238 -0.16 6.45 28.62
C VAL A 238 -1.34 5.64 29.18
N TRP A 239 -1.86 6.03 30.34
CA TRP A 239 -3.02 5.41 30.96
C TRP A 239 -4.34 5.82 30.31
N ILE A 240 -4.42 6.85 29.46
CA ILE A 240 -5.69 7.25 28.82
C ILE A 240 -6.16 6.18 27.82
N ILE A 241 -5.23 5.51 27.14
CA ILE A 241 -5.53 4.43 26.20
C ILE A 241 -5.30 3.06 26.84
N ASN A 242 -6.10 2.07 26.46
CA ASN A 242 -5.87 0.69 26.87
C ASN A 242 -4.70 0.13 26.05
N ASN A 243 -3.49 0.10 26.62
CA ASN A 243 -2.30 -0.40 25.92
C ASN A 243 -1.82 -1.70 26.56
N GLN A 244 -2.22 -2.82 25.97
CA GLN A 244 -1.88 -4.16 26.45
C GLN A 244 -0.36 -4.43 26.48
N MET A 245 0.43 -3.68 25.71
CA MET A 245 1.90 -3.81 25.68
C MET A 245 2.59 -3.21 26.92
N ILE A 246 1.93 -2.31 27.67
CA ILE A 246 2.54 -1.60 28.80
C ILE A 246 2.06 -2.15 30.16
N GLU A 247 0.90 -2.82 30.21
CA GLU A 247 0.30 -3.29 31.46
C GLU A 247 0.14 -4.82 31.59
N PRO A 248 1.22 -5.62 31.68
CA PRO A 248 1.04 -7.03 31.97
C PRO A 248 0.63 -7.32 33.44
N THR A 249 1.21 -6.67 34.47
CA THR A 249 1.23 -7.35 35.80
C THR A 249 1.42 -6.54 37.11
N SER A 250 1.06 -5.24 37.28
CA SER A 250 1.29 -4.58 38.60
C SER A 250 0.26 -3.55 39.09
N LYS A 251 0.31 -3.23 40.40
CA LYS A 251 -0.48 -2.21 41.15
C LYS A 251 -0.71 -0.87 40.42
N LYS A 252 0.13 -0.50 39.45
CA LYS A 252 -0.08 0.66 38.55
C LYS A 252 -1.40 0.57 37.79
N SER A 253 -1.82 -0.63 37.39
CA SER A 253 -3.07 -0.86 36.65
C SER A 253 -4.31 -0.40 37.43
N LYS A 254 -4.41 -0.65 38.75
CA LYS A 254 -5.57 -0.19 39.55
C LYS A 254 -5.69 1.33 39.63
N LYS A 255 -4.57 2.06 39.76
CA LYS A 255 -4.59 3.54 39.76
C LYS A 255 -4.90 4.08 38.37
N ASN A 256 -4.38 3.46 37.33
CA ASN A 256 -4.64 3.83 35.94
C ASN A 256 -6.12 3.63 35.59
N VAL A 257 -6.76 2.54 36.03
CA VAL A 257 -8.21 2.34 35.87
C VAL A 257 -9.03 3.44 36.56
N ILE A 258 -8.63 3.88 37.76
CA ILE A 258 -9.31 4.99 38.44
C ILE A 258 -9.13 6.30 37.68
N LEU A 259 -7.92 6.59 37.19
CA LEU A 259 -7.63 7.79 36.41
C LEU A 259 -8.33 7.78 35.04
N GLN A 260 -8.40 6.63 34.38
CA GLN A 260 -9.17 6.42 33.16
C GLN A 260 -10.64 6.72 33.40
N LYS A 261 -11.22 6.15 34.46
CA LYS A 261 -12.62 6.38 34.80
C LYS A 261 -12.86 7.85 35.11
N PHE A 262 -12.03 8.48 35.93
CA PHE A 262 -12.13 9.90 36.24
C PHE A 262 -12.04 10.76 34.97
N PHE A 263 -11.05 10.50 34.12
CA PHE A 263 -10.88 11.22 32.85
C PHE A 263 -12.09 11.05 31.94
N HIS A 264 -12.62 9.83 31.83
CA HIS A 264 -13.81 9.51 31.04
C HIS A 264 -15.04 10.24 31.59
N ASP A 265 -15.27 10.16 32.90
CA ASP A 265 -16.36 10.85 33.59
C ASP A 265 -16.27 12.36 33.36
N GLU A 266 -15.12 13.00 33.61
CA GLU A 266 -14.91 14.44 33.40
C GLU A 266 -15.14 14.84 31.93
N MET A 267 -14.53 14.11 31.00
CA MET A 267 -14.62 14.42 29.58
C MET A 267 -16.02 14.15 29.02
N SER A 268 -16.81 13.24 29.60
CA SER A 268 -18.20 13.02 29.18
C SER A 268 -19.07 14.25 29.47
N HIS A 269 -18.78 14.99 30.54
CA HIS A 269 -19.47 16.23 30.89
C HIS A 269 -18.97 17.42 30.08
N HIS A 270 -17.66 17.53 29.90
CA HIS A 270 -17.05 18.67 29.22
C HIS A 270 -17.06 18.56 27.70
N ASN A 271 -17.00 17.34 27.17
CA ASN A 271 -16.88 17.09 25.76
C ASN A 271 -17.44 15.70 25.34
N PRO A 272 -18.77 15.54 25.33
CA PRO A 272 -19.42 14.26 25.06
C PRO A 272 -19.13 13.71 23.66
N ASP A 273 -18.89 14.56 22.66
CA ASP A 273 -18.52 14.12 21.31
C ASP A 273 -17.15 13.43 21.27
N PHE A 274 -16.18 13.93 22.06
CA PHE A 274 -14.86 13.33 22.16
C PHE A 274 -14.96 11.92 22.75
N ILE A 275 -15.69 11.75 23.85
CA ILE A 275 -15.88 10.44 24.50
C ILE A 275 -16.62 9.46 23.59
N ARG A 276 -17.68 9.90 22.91
CA ARG A 276 -18.41 9.06 21.94
C ARG A 276 -17.47 8.46 20.89
N ILE A 277 -16.54 9.26 20.35
CA ILE A 277 -15.62 8.77 19.33
C ILE A 277 -14.50 7.93 19.94
N PHE A 278 -13.94 8.37 21.06
CA PHE A 278 -12.87 7.68 21.76
C PHE A 278 -13.25 6.24 22.10
N ASP A 279 -14.46 6.01 22.62
CA ASP A 279 -14.97 4.68 22.96
C ASP A 279 -15.28 3.82 21.73
N ASN A 280 -15.49 4.44 20.57
CA ASN A 280 -15.88 3.79 19.33
C ASN A 280 -14.70 3.45 18.40
N ILE A 281 -13.49 3.92 18.70
CA ILE A 281 -12.28 3.59 17.95
C ILE A 281 -11.57 2.44 18.67
N ASN A 282 -11.65 1.23 18.10
CA ASN A 282 -10.90 0.09 18.61
C ASN A 282 -9.44 0.14 18.10
N ILE A 283 -8.60 0.94 18.76
CA ILE A 283 -7.18 1.16 18.39
C ILE A 283 -6.38 -0.16 18.40
N ASP A 284 -6.79 -1.15 19.21
CA ASP A 284 -6.13 -2.45 19.32
C ASP A 284 -6.29 -3.32 18.05
N GLU A 285 -7.38 -3.18 17.28
CA GLU A 285 -7.58 -3.89 16.00
C GLU A 285 -6.63 -3.36 14.91
N GLU A 286 -6.45 -2.04 14.83
CA GLU A 286 -5.58 -1.40 13.84
C GLU A 286 -4.12 -1.76 14.06
N LYS A 287 -3.66 -1.79 15.33
CA LYS A 287 -2.31 -2.24 15.69
C LYS A 287 -2.10 -3.74 15.49
N LYS A 288 -3.10 -4.59 15.77
CA LYS A 288 -3.01 -6.03 15.46
C LYS A 288 -2.83 -6.27 13.96
N ILE A 289 -3.52 -5.53 13.11
CA ILE A 289 -3.38 -5.67 11.64
C ILE A 289 -2.03 -5.13 11.15
N LEU A 290 -1.54 -4.02 11.71
CA LEU A 290 -0.27 -3.41 11.29
C LEU A 290 0.97 -4.21 11.75
N PHE A 291 0.93 -4.82 12.94
CA PHE A 291 2.06 -5.57 13.51
C PHE A 291 2.01 -7.09 13.30
N CYS A 292 0.90 -7.67 12.81
CA CYS A 292 0.88 -9.07 12.37
C CYS A 292 1.33 -9.26 10.90
N SER A 293 1.70 -8.17 10.22
CA SER A 293 2.10 -8.18 8.79
C SER A 293 3.59 -7.87 8.57
N ILE A 294 4.40 -7.89 9.65
CA ILE A 294 5.88 -7.80 9.65
C ILE A 294 6.39 -9.03 10.39
#